data_AF-A0AAX3M4J2-F1
#
_entry.id   AF-A0AAX3M4J2-F1
#
_cell.length_a   1.000
_cell.length_b   1.000
_cell.length_c   1.000
_cell.angle_alpha   90.00
_cell.angle_beta   90.00
_cell.angle_gamma   90.00
#
_symmetry.space_group_name_H-M   'P 1'
#
loop_
_entity.id
_entity.type
_entity.pdbx_description
1 polymer ?
#
loop_
_entity_poly.entity_id
_entity_poly.type
_entity_poly.pdbx_seq_one_letter_code
_entity_poly.pdbx_strand_id
1 'polypeptide(L)'
;MTTKSRSTITSYSFSSHWQPLAYMLAEVAACYPIIVLLDAYLFHTDQPVLWALWLLCAGGLGITLRIASRPSSGKWKIISWYIVWIIVGSIILWTMVQQVGLSSIWIASICMLVVGLFRGNMLVMGDWDQLFPLTLQLVLLIVAWIFYVITGSEGDLSSTHFSIYVAGMIHLFAILMRCGSRQISYSVWEDGFPLAALQLVIRRSRRWTWILIGLIAIIGGSTQLSVILSWLWQKILSLFQNNEPTVPNQMIEPITPPPLLPPMDLPEQSPSILNPEWIERIAQIIMIAALAAFVIGVGLFLYRLLRKYGLPLWRWLLRILGIESDIVVPVQEPSSGYIDQTEKIRPTSASIGMNFKKKVPDDPAERVRYHYERLIRRGIKRGLDQHKGDTPNTLGRKMIDLNPKESSTYSEQRISILIHWYNQIRYGAKSVDAEELKGWEKKD
;
A
#
# COMPACT_ATOMS: atom_id res chain seq x y z
N MET A 1 -14.87 -23.33 -28.89
CA MET A 1 -14.68 -22.11 -28.07
C MET A 1 -13.50 -22.33 -27.14
N THR A 2 -12.33 -21.83 -27.49
CA THR A 2 -11.12 -21.92 -26.66
C THR A 2 -10.88 -20.54 -26.04
N THR A 3 -11.18 -20.40 -24.75
CA THR A 3 -10.85 -19.21 -23.97
C THR A 3 -9.34 -19.13 -23.81
N LYS A 4 -8.67 -18.51 -24.78
CA LYS A 4 -7.25 -18.22 -24.75
C LYS A 4 -7.01 -17.20 -23.64
N SER A 5 -6.66 -17.72 -22.46
CA SER A 5 -6.23 -16.99 -21.29
C SER A 5 -5.17 -15.96 -21.69
N ARG A 6 -5.59 -14.69 -21.76
CA ARG A 6 -4.72 -13.55 -21.98
C ARG A 6 -4.08 -13.23 -20.62
N SER A 7 -3.09 -14.03 -20.23
CA SER A 7 -2.18 -13.67 -19.14
C SER A 7 -1.29 -12.54 -19.67
N THR A 8 -1.79 -11.30 -19.62
CA THR A 8 -1.00 -10.10 -19.85
C THR A 8 0.14 -10.08 -18.85
N ILE A 9 1.35 -10.36 -19.34
CA ILE A 9 2.61 -10.22 -18.62
C ILE A 9 2.78 -8.71 -18.38
N THR A 10 2.24 -8.22 -17.28
CA THR A 10 2.51 -6.87 -16.79
C THR A 10 3.98 -6.81 -16.39
N SER A 11 4.77 -6.00 -17.10
CA SER A 11 6.15 -5.73 -16.76
C SER A 11 6.21 -5.14 -15.34
N TYR A 12 6.69 -5.93 -14.39
CA TYR A 12 6.79 -5.58 -12.98
C TYR A 12 7.91 -4.55 -12.78
N SER A 13 7.54 -3.30 -12.49
CA SER A 13 8.49 -2.26 -12.08
C SER A 13 8.97 -2.51 -10.64
N PHE A 14 9.88 -1.66 -10.16
CA PHE A 14 10.48 -1.68 -8.81
C PHE A 14 9.46 -1.79 -7.65
N SER A 15 8.17 -1.56 -7.91
CA SER A 15 7.05 -1.83 -6.98
C SER A 15 6.83 -3.31 -6.64
N SER A 16 7.50 -4.25 -7.30
CA SER A 16 7.20 -5.69 -7.19
C SER A 16 7.62 -6.35 -5.88
N HIS A 17 8.62 -5.82 -5.14
CA HIS A 17 9.08 -6.44 -3.88
C HIS A 17 8.27 -5.95 -2.68
N TRP A 18 7.81 -4.70 -2.73
CA TRP A 18 7.06 -4.06 -1.65
C TRP A 18 5.67 -4.65 -1.46
N GLN A 19 5.01 -5.05 -2.55
CA GLN A 19 3.64 -5.58 -2.47
C GLN A 19 3.58 -6.93 -1.74
N PRO A 20 4.38 -7.96 -2.09
CA PRO A 20 4.45 -9.20 -1.31
C PRO A 20 4.87 -8.99 0.14
N LEU A 21 5.81 -8.07 0.40
CA LEU A 21 6.25 -7.76 1.77
C LEU A 21 5.12 -7.13 2.59
N ALA A 22 4.35 -6.19 2.01
CA ALA A 22 3.19 -5.62 2.67
C ALA A 22 2.10 -6.66 2.97
N TYR A 23 1.90 -7.64 2.08
CA TYR A 23 1.01 -8.77 2.34
C TYR A 23 1.52 -9.69 3.44
N MET A 24 2.82 -9.99 3.46
CA MET A 24 3.45 -10.76 4.52
C MET A 24 3.30 -10.05 5.88
N LEU A 25 3.57 -8.74 5.92
CA LEU A 25 3.39 -7.92 7.12
C LEU A 25 1.95 -7.97 7.62
N ALA A 26 0.96 -7.87 6.72
CA ALA A 26 -0.45 -7.98 7.07
C ALA A 26 -0.81 -9.37 7.63
N GLU A 27 -0.27 -10.45 7.04
CA GLU A 27 -0.47 -11.83 7.52
C GLU A 27 0.14 -12.04 8.91
N VAL A 28 1.37 -11.58 9.12
CA VAL A 28 2.06 -11.67 10.41
C VAL A 28 1.29 -10.87 11.46
N ALA A 29 0.86 -9.65 11.14
CA ALA A 29 0.08 -8.81 12.03
C ALA A 29 -1.26 -9.45 12.42
N ALA A 30 -1.93 -10.10 11.47
CA ALA A 30 -3.18 -10.82 11.71
C ALA A 30 -2.98 -12.06 12.61
N CYS A 31 -1.87 -12.79 12.43
CA CYS A 31 -1.55 -13.98 13.21
C CYS A 31 -0.84 -13.65 14.53
N TYR A 32 -0.51 -12.38 14.79
CA TYR A 32 0.27 -11.96 15.95
C TYR A 32 -0.32 -12.40 17.29
N PRO A 33 -1.64 -12.32 17.57
CA PRO A 33 -2.21 -12.82 18.82
C PRO A 33 -1.96 -14.31 19.05
N ILE A 34 -1.96 -15.10 17.98
CA ILE A 34 -1.65 -16.53 18.03
C ILE A 34 -0.17 -16.72 18.34
N ILE A 35 0.71 -15.89 17.76
CA ILE A 35 2.15 -15.88 18.06
C ILE A 35 2.39 -15.55 19.55
N VAL A 36 1.66 -14.59 20.11
CA VAL A 36 1.73 -14.27 21.55
C VAL A 36 1.33 -15.48 22.41
N LEU A 37 0.26 -16.20 22.03
CA LEU A 37 -0.14 -17.41 22.75
C LEU A 37 0.92 -18.51 22.63
N LEU A 38 1.45 -18.76 21.43
CA LEU A 38 2.52 -19.73 21.23
C LEU A 38 3.77 -19.35 22.04
N ASP A 39 4.10 -18.07 22.11
CA ASP A 39 5.23 -17.62 22.90
C ASP A 39 5.01 -17.86 24.40
N ALA A 40 3.85 -17.47 24.93
CA ALA A 40 3.53 -17.63 26.35
C ALA A 40 3.47 -19.09 26.81
N TYR A 41 2.99 -20.02 25.97
CA TYR A 41 2.75 -21.42 26.39
C TYR A 41 3.77 -22.43 25.85
N LEU A 42 4.41 -22.17 24.71
CA LEU A 42 5.37 -23.10 24.10
C LEU A 42 6.80 -22.59 24.21
N PHE A 43 7.06 -21.34 23.85
CA PHE A 43 8.45 -20.86 23.68
C PHE A 43 9.06 -20.26 24.95
N HIS A 44 8.24 -19.67 25.82
CA HIS A 44 8.65 -19.04 27.08
C HIS A 44 9.78 -17.99 26.87
N THR A 45 9.71 -17.20 25.79
CA THR A 45 10.74 -16.15 25.52
C THR A 45 10.35 -14.76 26.04
N ASP A 46 9.09 -14.57 26.44
CA ASP A 46 8.49 -13.28 26.83
C ASP A 46 8.64 -12.18 25.76
N GLN A 47 8.96 -12.55 24.51
CA GLN A 47 9.28 -11.65 23.41
C GLN A 47 8.62 -12.09 22.09
N PRO A 48 7.28 -12.06 22.00
CA PRO A 48 6.54 -12.51 20.82
C PRO A 48 6.83 -11.67 19.57
N VAL A 49 7.33 -10.44 19.76
CA VAL A 49 7.78 -9.56 18.67
C VAL A 49 8.95 -10.20 17.90
N LEU A 50 9.88 -10.88 18.57
CA LEU A 50 11.02 -11.51 17.91
C LEU A 50 10.54 -12.65 17.00
N TRP A 51 9.54 -13.44 17.41
CA TRP A 51 8.94 -14.50 16.59
C TRP A 51 8.23 -13.94 15.35
N ALA A 52 7.52 -12.83 15.50
CA ALA A 52 6.89 -12.15 14.36
C ALA A 52 7.93 -11.60 13.37
N LEU A 53 9.01 -10.99 13.87
CA LEU A 53 10.11 -10.50 13.03
C LEU A 53 10.86 -11.64 12.34
N TRP A 54 11.06 -12.77 13.04
CA TRP A 54 11.66 -13.97 12.47
C TRP A 54 10.82 -14.51 11.32
N LEU A 55 9.50 -14.63 11.51
CA LEU A 55 8.57 -15.08 10.48
C LEU A 55 8.53 -14.13 9.28
N LEU A 56 8.62 -12.81 9.52
CA LEU A 56 8.72 -11.80 8.46
C LEU A 56 10.03 -11.93 7.68
N CYS A 57 11.16 -12.19 8.36
CA CYS A 57 12.46 -12.44 7.71
C CYS A 57 12.45 -13.71 6.87
N ALA A 58 11.89 -14.80 7.40
CA ALA A 58 11.71 -16.05 6.66
C ALA A 58 10.80 -15.85 5.44
N GLY A 59 9.71 -15.07 5.58
CA GLY A 59 8.86 -14.65 4.46
C GLY A 59 9.62 -13.84 3.41
N GLY A 60 10.43 -12.87 3.84
CA GLY A 60 11.30 -12.07 2.98
C GLY A 60 12.31 -12.90 2.19
N LEU A 61 12.92 -13.91 2.84
CA LEU A 61 13.78 -14.89 2.18
C LEU A 61 13.00 -15.70 1.13
N GLY A 62 11.79 -16.15 1.45
CA GLY A 62 10.94 -16.90 0.50
C GLY A 62 10.58 -16.07 -0.73
N ILE A 63 10.21 -14.79 -0.52
CA ILE A 63 9.93 -13.83 -1.59
C ILE A 63 11.15 -13.64 -2.49
N THR A 64 12.31 -13.36 -1.90
CA THR A 64 13.55 -13.09 -2.65
C THR A 64 14.05 -14.33 -3.40
N LEU A 65 13.95 -15.53 -2.80
CA LEU A 65 14.30 -16.80 -3.44
C LEU A 65 13.44 -17.07 -4.68
N ARG A 66 12.12 -16.86 -4.59
CA ARG A 66 11.19 -17.03 -5.72
C ARG A 66 11.41 -16.01 -6.83
N ILE A 67 11.83 -14.79 -6.48
CA ILE A 67 12.18 -13.77 -7.47
C ILE A 67 13.53 -14.11 -8.11
N ALA A 68 14.51 -14.60 -7.33
CA ALA A 68 15.81 -15.05 -7.80
C ALA A 68 15.71 -16.17 -8.85
N SER A 69 14.73 -17.07 -8.70
CA SER A 69 14.50 -18.15 -9.66
C SER A 69 13.97 -17.67 -11.01
N ARG A 70 13.62 -16.39 -11.18
CA ARG A 70 13.14 -15.84 -12.45
C ARG A 70 14.32 -15.38 -13.33
N PRO A 71 14.47 -15.92 -14.56
CA PRO A 71 15.66 -15.72 -15.41
C PRO A 71 15.90 -14.28 -15.88
N SER A 72 14.89 -13.41 -15.79
CA SER A 72 14.92 -12.04 -16.34
C SER A 72 15.26 -10.94 -15.33
N SER A 73 15.54 -11.29 -14.08
CA SER A 73 15.69 -10.29 -13.01
C SER A 73 17.15 -9.88 -12.80
N GLY A 74 17.38 -8.60 -12.50
CA GLY A 74 18.73 -8.06 -12.27
C GLY A 74 19.38 -8.70 -11.05
N LYS A 75 20.24 -9.70 -11.28
CA LYS A 75 20.82 -10.60 -10.27
C LYS A 75 21.41 -9.87 -9.05
N TRP A 76 22.08 -8.74 -9.27
CA TRP A 76 22.73 -7.95 -8.21
C TRP A 76 21.76 -7.41 -7.14
N LYS A 77 20.59 -6.89 -7.54
CA LYS A 77 19.63 -6.34 -6.58
C LYS A 77 19.03 -7.44 -5.69
N ILE A 78 18.82 -8.62 -6.26
CA ILE A 78 18.24 -9.75 -5.52
C ILE A 78 19.24 -10.32 -4.52
N ILE A 79 20.52 -10.45 -4.92
CA ILE A 79 21.60 -10.86 -4.03
C ILE A 79 21.69 -9.89 -2.83
N SER A 80 21.62 -8.57 -3.09
CA SER A 80 21.63 -7.58 -2.01
C SER A 80 20.48 -7.76 -1.01
N TRP A 81 19.24 -7.95 -1.48
CA TRP A 81 18.10 -8.18 -0.59
C TRP A 81 18.20 -9.50 0.17
N TYR A 82 18.72 -10.55 -0.44
CA TYR A 82 18.94 -11.84 0.21
C TYR A 82 19.92 -11.73 1.38
N ILE A 83 21.02 -11.01 1.18
CA ILE A 83 22.01 -10.74 2.23
C ILE A 83 21.38 -9.96 3.39
N VAL A 84 20.56 -8.94 3.10
CA VAL A 84 19.86 -8.17 4.14
C VAL A 84 18.99 -9.08 5.02
N TRP A 85 18.20 -9.99 4.44
CA TRP A 85 17.36 -10.89 5.23
C TRP A 85 18.17 -11.91 6.05
N ILE A 86 19.30 -12.41 5.53
CA ILE A 86 20.18 -13.29 6.29
C ILE A 86 20.78 -12.55 7.49
N ILE A 87 21.26 -11.32 7.30
CA ILE A 87 21.86 -10.53 8.38
C ILE A 87 20.80 -10.24 9.46
N VAL A 88 19.64 -9.72 9.06
CA VAL A 88 18.56 -9.39 10.00
C VAL A 88 18.06 -10.65 10.71
N GLY A 89 17.87 -11.75 9.98
CA GLY A 89 17.49 -13.04 10.57
C GLY A 89 18.53 -13.55 11.56
N SER A 90 19.82 -13.46 11.23
CA SER A 90 20.90 -13.91 12.11
C SER A 90 20.96 -13.11 13.41
N ILE A 91 20.73 -11.80 13.35
CA ILE A 91 20.64 -10.93 14.54
C ILE A 91 19.46 -11.35 15.41
N ILE A 92 18.27 -11.58 14.82
CA ILE A 92 17.08 -12.00 15.57
C ILE A 92 17.30 -13.37 16.24
N LEU A 93 17.84 -14.34 15.49
CA LEU A 93 18.11 -15.68 16.01
C LEU A 93 19.15 -15.62 17.13
N TRP A 94 20.20 -14.81 16.98
CA TRP A 94 21.19 -14.59 18.03
C TRP A 94 20.55 -14.02 19.30
N THR A 95 19.66 -13.02 19.18
CA THR A 95 18.96 -12.45 20.34
C THR A 95 18.06 -13.46 21.05
N MET A 96 17.39 -14.36 20.31
CA MET A 96 16.57 -15.42 20.90
C MET A 96 17.42 -16.43 21.67
N VAL A 97 18.56 -16.86 21.10
CA VAL A 97 19.46 -17.85 21.71
C VAL A 97 20.06 -17.36 23.03
N GLN A 98 20.21 -16.04 23.22
CA GLN A 98 20.72 -15.49 24.48
C GLN A 98 19.68 -15.52 25.62
N GLN A 99 18.39 -15.65 25.32
CA GLN A 99 17.32 -15.55 26.31
C GLN A 99 16.79 -16.90 26.76
N VAL A 100 16.76 -17.90 25.86
CA VAL A 100 16.15 -19.21 26.14
C VAL A 100 17.13 -20.33 25.82
N GLY A 101 16.95 -21.50 26.44
CA GLY A 101 17.78 -22.68 26.20
C GLY A 101 17.73 -23.15 24.73
N LEU A 102 18.85 -23.66 24.23
CA LEU A 102 19.05 -23.97 22.81
C LEU A 102 17.99 -24.93 22.21
N SER A 103 17.58 -25.98 22.92
CA SER A 103 16.86 -27.11 22.32
C SER A 103 15.45 -26.79 21.82
N SER A 104 14.65 -26.03 22.57
CA SER A 104 13.26 -25.68 22.18
C SER A 104 13.22 -24.62 21.08
N ILE A 105 14.13 -23.64 21.13
CA ILE A 105 14.20 -22.54 20.16
C ILE A 105 14.50 -23.07 18.76
N TRP A 106 15.40 -24.04 18.61
CA TRP A 106 15.77 -24.55 17.29
C TRP A 106 14.58 -25.17 16.56
N ILE A 107 13.77 -25.98 17.26
CA ILE A 107 12.61 -26.64 16.65
C ILE A 107 11.59 -25.57 16.21
N ALA A 108 11.25 -24.64 17.12
CA ALA A 108 10.32 -23.54 16.83
C ALA A 108 10.81 -22.66 15.66
N SER A 109 12.09 -22.30 15.68
CA SER A 109 12.73 -21.49 14.66
C SER A 109 12.72 -22.15 13.29
N ILE A 110 13.03 -23.45 13.21
CA ILE A 110 12.98 -24.24 11.97
C ILE A 110 11.53 -24.32 11.45
N CYS A 111 10.55 -24.61 12.32
CA CYS A 111 9.14 -24.64 11.92
C CYS A 111 8.68 -23.28 11.35
N MET A 112 8.99 -22.18 12.04
CA MET A 112 8.63 -20.83 11.59
C MET A 112 9.38 -20.42 10.32
N LEU A 113 10.64 -20.88 10.14
CA LEU A 113 11.41 -20.68 8.92
C LEU A 113 10.73 -21.37 7.73
N VAL A 114 10.33 -22.64 7.88
CA VAL A 114 9.66 -23.40 6.81
C VAL A 114 8.33 -22.75 6.45
N VAL A 115 7.51 -22.39 7.44
CA VAL A 115 6.22 -21.71 7.23
C VAL A 115 6.43 -20.36 6.55
N GLY A 116 7.37 -19.54 7.05
CA GLY A 116 7.68 -18.24 6.47
C GLY A 116 8.17 -18.33 5.02
N LEU A 117 9.13 -19.21 4.73
CA LEU A 117 9.64 -19.43 3.38
C LEU A 117 8.53 -19.88 2.42
N PHE A 118 7.68 -20.82 2.85
CA PHE A 118 6.56 -21.32 2.06
C PHE A 118 5.56 -20.21 1.75
N ARG A 119 5.14 -19.44 2.77
CA ARG A 119 4.22 -18.30 2.61
C ARG A 119 4.80 -17.23 1.70
N GLY A 120 6.07 -16.85 1.91
CA GLY A 120 6.76 -15.87 1.08
C GLY A 120 6.81 -16.26 -0.40
N ASN A 121 7.05 -17.54 -0.69
CA ASN A 121 7.04 -18.06 -2.05
C ASN A 121 5.64 -17.99 -2.70
N MET A 122 4.60 -18.40 -1.95
CA MET A 122 3.20 -18.36 -2.42
C MET A 122 2.73 -16.93 -2.72
N LEU A 123 3.13 -15.94 -1.91
CA LEU A 123 2.78 -14.53 -2.13
C LEU A 123 3.26 -14.00 -3.49
N VAL A 124 4.40 -14.48 -3.98
CA VAL A 124 4.95 -14.09 -5.29
C VAL A 124 4.19 -14.74 -6.47
N MET A 125 3.43 -15.80 -6.22
CA MET A 125 2.57 -16.44 -7.22
C MET A 125 1.27 -15.64 -7.47
N GLY A 126 0.91 -14.73 -6.56
CA GLY A 126 -0.30 -13.91 -6.68
C GLY A 126 -1.54 -14.51 -6.03
N ASP A 127 -1.42 -15.65 -5.35
CA ASP A 127 -2.55 -16.37 -4.75
C ASP A 127 -2.97 -15.84 -3.38
N TRP A 128 -2.59 -14.61 -3.02
CA TRP A 128 -2.89 -14.03 -1.71
C TRP A 128 -4.38 -13.98 -1.42
N ASP A 129 -5.21 -13.68 -2.42
CA ASP A 129 -6.66 -13.62 -2.24
C ASP A 129 -7.28 -14.99 -1.90
N GLN A 130 -6.67 -16.08 -2.37
CA GLN A 130 -7.11 -17.45 -2.10
C GLN A 130 -6.62 -17.93 -0.74
N LEU A 131 -5.34 -17.67 -0.44
CA LEU A 131 -4.67 -18.12 0.79
C LEU A 131 -5.09 -17.33 2.03
N PHE A 132 -5.54 -16.09 1.84
CA PHE A 132 -5.89 -15.20 2.92
C PHE A 132 -7.19 -14.46 2.56
N PRO A 133 -8.34 -15.17 2.53
CA PRO A 133 -9.61 -14.58 2.14
C PRO A 133 -10.04 -13.51 3.14
N LEU A 134 -10.87 -12.56 2.70
CA LEU A 134 -11.34 -11.44 3.53
C LEU A 134 -12.10 -11.94 4.78
N THR A 135 -12.83 -13.05 4.66
CA THR A 135 -13.52 -13.69 5.78
C THR A 135 -12.55 -14.10 6.88
N LEU A 136 -11.44 -14.75 6.52
CA LEU A 136 -10.41 -15.16 7.48
C LEU A 136 -9.71 -13.94 8.10
N GLN A 137 -9.49 -12.87 7.34
CA GLN A 137 -8.96 -11.61 7.90
C GLN A 137 -9.87 -11.01 8.96
N LEU A 138 -11.18 -10.97 8.72
CA LEU A 138 -12.16 -10.45 9.67
C LEU A 138 -12.24 -11.34 10.93
N VAL A 139 -12.19 -12.65 10.77
CA VAL A 139 -12.13 -13.59 11.91
C VAL A 139 -10.87 -13.33 12.74
N LEU A 140 -9.69 -13.23 12.12
CA LEU A 140 -8.45 -12.92 12.83
C LEU A 140 -8.46 -11.54 13.49
N LEU A 141 -9.16 -10.56 12.91
CA LEU A 141 -9.33 -9.25 13.53
C LEU A 141 -10.19 -9.34 14.81
N ILE A 142 -11.28 -10.13 14.78
CA ILE A 142 -12.11 -10.38 15.97
C ILE A 142 -11.29 -11.11 17.04
N VAL A 143 -10.50 -12.12 16.65
CA VAL A 143 -9.58 -12.82 17.56
C VAL A 143 -8.58 -11.83 18.16
N ALA A 144 -7.94 -10.98 17.35
CA ALA A 144 -7.02 -9.96 17.85
C ALA A 144 -7.67 -9.00 18.84
N TRP A 145 -8.92 -8.61 18.60
CA TRP A 145 -9.67 -7.76 19.52
C TRP A 145 -9.99 -8.47 20.85
N ILE A 146 -10.39 -9.74 20.82
CA ILE A 146 -10.62 -10.53 22.05
C ILE A 146 -9.32 -10.64 22.86
N PHE A 147 -8.20 -10.95 22.21
CA PHE A 147 -6.89 -11.03 22.86
C PHE A 147 -6.46 -9.68 23.44
N TYR A 148 -6.72 -8.59 22.72
CA TYR A 148 -6.47 -7.24 23.22
C TYR A 148 -7.24 -6.96 24.52
N VAL A 149 -8.53 -7.32 24.58
CA VAL A 149 -9.33 -7.16 25.81
C VAL A 149 -8.82 -8.04 26.95
N ILE A 150 -8.49 -9.31 26.68
CA ILE A 150 -7.99 -10.24 27.70
C ILE A 150 -6.64 -9.77 28.25
N THR A 151 -5.70 -9.38 27.39
CA THR A 151 -4.37 -8.90 27.82
C THR A 151 -4.42 -7.53 28.50
N GLY A 152 -5.49 -6.77 28.32
CA GLY A 152 -5.75 -5.53 29.05
C GLY A 152 -6.29 -5.74 30.47
N SER A 153 -6.84 -6.91 30.78
CA SER A 153 -7.21 -7.26 32.16
C SER A 153 -5.96 -7.66 32.95
N GLU A 154 -5.78 -7.11 34.15
CA GLU A 154 -4.58 -7.20 35.00
C GLU A 154 -3.99 -8.62 35.07
N GLY A 155 -3.02 -8.92 34.21
CA GLY A 155 -2.42 -10.24 34.09
C GLY A 155 -0.99 -10.23 33.56
N ASP A 156 -0.36 -11.39 33.61
CA ASP A 156 1.05 -11.62 33.26
C ASP A 156 1.39 -11.21 31.82
N LEU A 157 0.38 -11.15 30.94
CA LEU A 157 0.50 -10.77 29.54
C LEU A 157 0.46 -9.25 29.28
N SER A 158 0.44 -8.42 30.33
CA SER A 158 0.35 -6.96 30.21
C SER A 158 1.46 -6.34 29.37
N SER A 159 2.66 -6.94 29.37
CA SER A 159 3.81 -6.52 28.54
C SER A 159 3.53 -6.61 27.04
N THR A 160 2.68 -7.55 26.62
CA THR A 160 2.35 -7.81 25.21
C THR A 160 1.16 -6.99 24.71
N HIS A 161 0.39 -6.36 25.60
CA HIS A 161 -0.83 -5.61 25.25
C HIS A 161 -0.57 -4.52 24.19
N PHE A 162 0.53 -3.77 24.34
CA PHE A 162 0.95 -2.76 23.36
C PHE A 162 1.23 -3.38 21.98
N SER A 163 1.95 -4.50 21.95
CA SER A 163 2.32 -5.17 20.71
C SER A 163 1.11 -5.76 19.96
N ILE A 164 0.13 -6.30 20.69
CA ILE A 164 -1.14 -6.79 20.13
C ILE A 164 -1.93 -5.63 19.51
N TYR A 165 -1.97 -4.47 20.19
CA TYR A 165 -2.63 -3.27 19.66
C TYR A 165 -2.01 -2.83 18.33
N VAL A 166 -0.68 -2.71 18.27
CA VAL A 166 0.02 -2.30 17.04
C VAL A 166 -0.21 -3.30 15.91
N ALA A 167 -0.14 -4.59 16.18
CA ALA A 167 -0.42 -5.63 15.20
C ALA A 167 -1.88 -5.57 14.70
N GLY A 168 -2.85 -5.44 15.62
CA GLY A 168 -4.27 -5.26 15.29
C GLY A 168 -4.52 -4.04 14.41
N MET A 169 -3.83 -2.93 14.68
CA MET A 169 -3.90 -1.70 13.86
C MET A 169 -3.33 -1.89 12.45
N ILE A 170 -2.18 -2.55 12.32
CA ILE A 170 -1.59 -2.88 11.01
C ILE A 170 -2.53 -3.81 10.22
N HIS A 171 -3.13 -4.78 10.88
CA HIS A 171 -4.08 -5.70 10.26
C HIS A 171 -5.38 -5.00 9.82
N LEU A 172 -5.97 -4.17 10.69
CA LEU A 172 -7.13 -3.34 10.35
C LEU A 172 -6.83 -2.41 9.16
N PHE A 173 -5.64 -1.80 9.14
CA PHE A 173 -5.18 -0.98 8.03
C PHE A 173 -5.16 -1.78 6.71
N ALA A 174 -4.59 -2.99 6.74
CA ALA A 174 -4.54 -3.87 5.59
C ALA A 174 -5.94 -4.25 5.08
N ILE A 175 -6.87 -4.56 5.99
CA ILE A 175 -8.27 -4.85 5.65
C ILE A 175 -8.94 -3.65 4.99
N LEU A 176 -8.85 -2.45 5.58
CA LEU A 176 -9.46 -1.24 5.04
C LEU A 176 -8.92 -0.90 3.65
N MET A 177 -7.62 -1.02 3.45
CA MET A 177 -6.98 -0.82 2.15
C MET A 177 -7.46 -1.84 1.11
N ARG A 178 -7.67 -3.10 1.51
CA ARG A 178 -8.20 -4.15 0.64
C ARG A 178 -9.68 -3.96 0.31
N CYS A 179 -10.51 -3.59 1.28
CA CYS A 179 -11.92 -3.28 1.05
C CYS A 179 -12.07 -2.09 0.10
N GLY A 180 -11.28 -1.04 0.31
CA GLY A 180 -11.24 0.12 -0.58
C GLY A 180 -10.83 -0.24 -2.00
N SER A 181 -9.80 -1.08 -2.18
CA SER A 181 -9.38 -1.50 -3.53
C SER A 181 -10.43 -2.36 -4.24
N ARG A 182 -11.12 -3.25 -3.51
CA ARG A 182 -12.20 -4.07 -4.05
C ARG A 182 -13.41 -3.24 -4.46
N GLN A 183 -13.89 -2.31 -3.63
CA GLN A 183 -15.01 -1.43 -3.96
C GLN A 183 -14.75 -0.62 -5.25
N ILE A 184 -13.52 -0.13 -5.41
CA ILE A 184 -13.10 0.58 -6.61
C ILE A 184 -13.12 -0.36 -7.81
N SER A 185 -12.66 -1.60 -7.66
CA SER A 185 -12.66 -2.57 -8.75
C SER A 185 -14.08 -2.95 -9.18
N TYR A 186 -15.02 -3.12 -8.25
CA TYR A 186 -16.42 -3.40 -8.57
C TYR A 186 -17.10 -2.25 -9.33
N SER A 187 -16.95 -1.01 -8.84
CA SER A 187 -17.55 0.18 -9.49
C SER A 187 -17.02 0.46 -10.90
N VAL A 188 -15.81 0.03 -11.23
CA VAL A 188 -15.26 0.17 -12.59
C VAL A 188 -15.92 -0.77 -13.57
N TRP A 189 -16.28 -1.96 -13.12
CA TRP A 189 -16.84 -3.01 -13.96
C TRP A 189 -18.31 -2.76 -14.30
N GLU A 190 -19.08 -2.21 -13.37
CA GLU A 190 -20.51 -1.96 -13.58
C GLU A 190 -20.78 -0.74 -14.48
N ASP A 191 -20.04 0.35 -14.30
CA ASP A 191 -20.40 1.65 -14.91
C ASP A 191 -19.58 2.01 -16.17
N GLY A 192 -18.61 1.19 -16.57
CA GLY A 192 -17.79 1.44 -17.77
C GLY A 192 -16.98 2.75 -17.74
N PHE A 193 -16.68 3.27 -16.54
CA PHE A 193 -16.03 4.57 -16.36
C PHE A 193 -14.68 4.66 -17.11
N PRO A 194 -14.34 5.84 -17.70
CA PRO A 194 -13.03 6.07 -18.26
C PRO A 194 -11.94 5.97 -17.16
N LEU A 195 -10.89 5.18 -17.44
CA LEU A 195 -9.76 4.91 -16.53
C LEU A 195 -9.12 6.17 -15.92
N ALA A 196 -9.17 7.31 -16.61
CA ALA A 196 -8.63 8.58 -16.12
C ALA A 196 -9.44 9.16 -14.95
N ALA A 197 -10.77 9.11 -15.03
CA ALA A 197 -11.65 9.54 -13.94
C ALA A 197 -11.49 8.64 -12.71
N LEU A 198 -11.33 7.34 -12.95
CA LEU A 198 -11.08 6.35 -11.91
C LEU A 198 -9.82 6.65 -11.09
N GLN A 199 -8.70 7.02 -11.72
CA GLN A 199 -7.45 7.29 -11.01
C GLN A 199 -7.59 8.47 -10.03
N LEU A 200 -8.38 9.48 -10.37
CA LEU A 200 -8.69 10.60 -9.47
C LEU A 200 -9.53 10.15 -8.27
N VAL A 201 -10.54 9.30 -8.51
CA VAL A 201 -11.36 8.71 -7.45
C VAL A 201 -10.55 7.79 -6.55
N ILE A 202 -9.63 6.98 -7.10
CA ILE A 202 -8.70 6.12 -6.35
C ILE A 202 -7.82 6.95 -5.42
N ARG A 203 -7.20 8.02 -5.94
CA ARG A 203 -6.33 8.88 -5.12
C ARG A 203 -7.12 9.54 -4.00
N ARG A 204 -8.36 9.97 -4.27
CA ARG A 204 -9.22 10.62 -3.28
C ARG A 204 -9.73 9.65 -2.22
N SER A 205 -10.24 8.49 -2.62
CA SER A 205 -10.68 7.43 -1.69
C SER A 205 -9.52 6.95 -0.81
N ARG A 206 -8.33 6.74 -1.37
CA ARG A 206 -7.15 6.37 -0.57
C ARG A 206 -6.79 7.43 0.48
N ARG A 207 -6.89 8.73 0.15
CA ARG A 207 -6.71 9.81 1.14
C ARG A 207 -7.75 9.73 2.25
N TRP A 208 -9.00 9.40 1.92
CA TRP A 208 -10.06 9.20 2.92
C TRP A 208 -9.78 8.02 3.86
N THR A 209 -9.37 6.89 3.29
CA THR A 209 -8.97 5.71 4.06
C THR A 209 -7.83 6.07 5.02
N TRP A 210 -6.81 6.80 4.56
CA TRP A 210 -5.74 7.28 5.44
C TRP A 210 -6.21 8.22 6.56
N ILE A 211 -7.14 9.14 6.28
CA ILE A 211 -7.71 10.03 7.31
C ILE A 211 -8.48 9.21 8.34
N LEU A 212 -9.30 8.25 7.91
CA LEU A 212 -10.07 7.38 8.80
C LEU A 212 -9.13 6.54 9.68
N ILE A 213 -8.09 5.96 9.09
CA ILE A 213 -7.06 5.21 9.81
C ILE A 213 -6.34 6.09 10.82
N GLY A 214 -5.94 7.30 10.42
CA GLY A 214 -5.30 8.25 11.33
C GLY A 214 -6.21 8.60 12.50
N LEU A 215 -7.51 8.78 12.25
CA LEU A 215 -8.50 9.03 13.29
C LEU A 215 -8.64 7.85 14.25
N ILE A 216 -8.77 6.62 13.73
CA ILE A 216 -8.85 5.40 14.55
C ILE A 216 -7.57 5.23 15.38
N ALA A 217 -6.40 5.47 14.78
CA ALA A 217 -5.11 5.38 15.46
C ALA A 217 -4.97 6.43 16.58
N ILE A 218 -5.48 7.65 16.37
CA ILE A 218 -5.46 8.71 17.40
C ILE A 218 -6.44 8.37 18.53
N ILE A 219 -7.66 7.93 18.21
CA ILE A 219 -8.68 7.61 19.22
C ILE A 219 -8.26 6.39 20.02
N GLY A 220 -7.96 5.27 19.34
CA GLY A 220 -7.56 4.01 19.96
C GLY A 220 -6.17 4.09 20.61
N GLY A 221 -5.28 4.91 20.07
CA GLY A 221 -3.92 5.05 20.57
C GLY A 221 -3.78 6.09 21.66
N SER A 222 -4.79 6.94 21.89
CA SER A 222 -4.70 8.06 22.84
C SER A 222 -4.25 7.64 24.24
N THR A 223 -4.74 6.49 24.73
CA THR A 223 -4.39 5.93 26.03
C THR A 223 -2.97 5.36 26.08
N GLN A 224 -2.47 4.81 24.97
CA GLN A 224 -1.10 4.26 24.89
C GLN A 224 -0.07 5.33 24.50
N LEU A 225 -0.50 6.40 23.82
CA LEU A 225 0.36 7.50 23.40
C LEU A 225 0.97 8.20 24.62
N SER A 226 0.23 8.32 25.72
CA SER A 226 0.75 8.89 26.97
C SER A 226 1.88 8.02 27.54
N VAL A 227 1.73 6.70 27.53
CA VAL A 227 2.74 5.74 28.02
C VAL A 227 4.00 5.78 27.15
N ILE A 228 3.85 5.79 25.82
CA ILE A 228 5.00 5.92 24.91
C ILE A 228 5.68 7.26 25.10
N LEU A 229 4.90 8.33 25.23
CA LEU A 229 5.46 9.67 25.39
C LEU A 229 6.18 9.81 26.73
N SER A 230 5.66 9.24 27.81
CA SER A 230 6.35 9.20 29.10
C SER A 230 7.62 8.37 29.04
N TRP A 231 7.59 7.21 28.38
CA TRP A 231 8.78 6.37 28.19
C TRP A 231 9.85 7.07 27.34
N LEU A 232 9.43 7.70 26.23
CA LEU A 232 10.31 8.47 25.35
C LEU A 232 10.90 9.66 26.10
N TRP A 233 10.08 10.36 26.89
CA TRP A 233 10.51 11.48 27.72
C TRP A 233 11.54 11.03 28.76
N GLN A 234 11.32 9.91 29.45
CA GLN A 234 12.29 9.32 30.36
C GLN A 234 13.60 8.94 29.66
N LYS A 235 13.53 8.38 28.45
CA LYS A 235 14.73 8.08 27.64
C LYS A 235 15.48 9.34 27.25
N ILE A 236 14.77 10.39 26.84
CA ILE A 236 15.37 11.70 26.53
C ILE A 236 16.02 12.28 27.78
N LEU A 237 15.33 12.29 28.93
CA LEU A 237 15.90 12.74 30.20
C LEU A 237 17.13 11.92 30.59
N SER A 238 17.13 10.60 30.37
CA SER A 238 18.29 9.74 30.66
C SER A 238 19.50 10.02 29.77
N LEU A 239 19.31 10.65 28.60
CA LEU A 239 20.42 11.12 27.76
C LEU A 239 21.00 12.44 28.28
N PHE A 240 20.23 13.23 29.02
CA PHE A 240 20.64 14.52 29.58
C PHE A 240 21.07 14.46 31.05
N GLN A 241 20.61 13.45 31.78
CA GLN A 241 21.20 13.06 33.05
C GLN A 241 22.58 12.50 32.71
N ASN A 242 23.60 13.37 32.74
CA ASN A 242 24.98 12.94 32.74
C ASN A 242 25.11 11.76 33.69
N ASN A 243 25.91 10.77 33.30
CA ASN A 243 26.27 9.59 34.11
C ASN A 243 26.96 10.01 35.42
N GLU A 244 26.30 10.78 36.29
CA GLU A 244 26.58 10.67 37.71
C GLU A 244 26.31 9.20 38.01
N PRO A 245 27.36 8.45 38.39
CA PRO A 245 27.15 7.08 38.79
C PRO A 245 26.06 7.15 39.84
N THR A 246 24.95 6.48 39.57
CA THR A 246 23.97 6.17 40.59
C THR A 246 24.79 5.43 41.63
N VAL A 247 25.30 6.15 42.64
CA VAL A 247 25.89 5.54 43.82
C VAL A 247 24.79 4.58 44.23
N PRO A 248 25.04 3.26 44.23
CA PRO A 248 24.02 2.32 44.65
C PRO A 248 23.53 2.88 45.96
N ASN A 249 22.22 3.13 46.08
CA ASN A 249 21.62 3.15 47.39
C ASN A 249 22.04 1.80 47.96
N GLN A 250 23.14 1.80 48.71
CA GLN A 250 23.51 0.68 49.54
C GLN A 250 22.22 0.40 50.26
N MET A 251 21.70 -0.82 50.09
CA MET A 251 20.72 -1.36 51.00
C MET A 251 21.24 -0.97 52.37
N ILE A 252 20.55 -0.01 53.00
CA ILE A 252 20.64 0.17 54.42
C ILE A 252 20.08 -1.15 54.92
N GLU A 253 20.99 -2.11 55.14
CA GLU A 253 20.72 -3.21 56.05
C GLU A 253 20.01 -2.58 57.26
N PRO A 254 18.92 -3.16 57.77
CA PRO A 254 18.36 -2.72 59.03
C PRO A 254 19.42 -2.97 60.11
N ILE A 255 20.30 -2.00 60.31
CA ILE A 255 21.26 -1.96 61.40
C ILE A 255 20.39 -1.82 62.65
N THR A 256 20.35 -2.90 63.43
CA THR A 256 19.90 -2.92 64.82
C THR A 256 20.31 -1.62 65.53
N PRO A 257 19.38 -0.91 66.20
CA PRO A 257 19.65 0.44 66.69
C PRO A 257 20.81 0.45 67.69
N PRO A 258 21.93 1.16 67.41
CA PRO A 258 22.95 1.44 68.41
C PRO A 258 22.44 2.51 69.40
N PRO A 259 22.97 2.54 70.63
CA PRO A 259 22.49 3.43 71.68
C PRO A 259 22.72 4.91 71.34
N LEU A 260 21.78 5.75 71.79
CA LEU A 260 21.74 7.20 71.60
C LEU A 260 23.11 7.86 71.84
N LEU A 261 23.73 8.32 70.77
CA LEU A 261 24.74 9.38 70.81
C LEU A 261 24.05 10.74 70.61
N PRO A 262 24.54 11.82 71.23
CA PRO A 262 23.98 13.16 71.08
C PRO A 262 24.07 13.62 69.62
N PRO A 263 23.10 14.43 69.14
CA PRO A 263 23.01 14.84 67.75
C PRO A 263 24.27 15.58 67.35
N MET A 264 25.02 14.99 66.42
CA MET A 264 26.12 15.66 65.77
C MET A 264 25.51 16.57 64.72
N ASP A 265 25.65 17.89 64.90
CA ASP A 265 25.24 18.89 63.92
C ASP A 265 25.99 18.63 62.61
N LEU A 266 25.31 17.96 61.66
CA LEU A 266 25.77 17.93 60.29
C LEU A 266 25.80 19.38 59.79
N PRO A 267 26.87 19.81 59.08
CA PRO A 267 26.88 21.13 58.47
C PRO A 267 25.66 21.23 57.55
N GLU A 268 24.85 22.28 57.76
CA GLU A 268 23.71 22.61 56.91
C GLU A 268 24.13 22.44 55.45
N GLN A 269 23.53 21.46 54.77
CA GLN A 269 23.63 21.35 53.32
C GLN A 269 23.18 22.71 52.79
N SER A 270 24.14 23.46 52.25
CA SER A 270 23.88 24.73 51.61
C SER A 270 22.71 24.54 50.64
N PRO A 271 21.66 25.39 50.68
CA PRO A 271 20.51 25.24 49.83
C PRO A 271 21.04 25.27 48.40
N SER A 272 20.96 24.14 47.71
CA SER A 272 21.33 24.06 46.30
C SER A 272 20.44 25.08 45.59
N ILE A 273 21.02 26.19 45.16
CA ILE A 273 20.35 27.42 44.69
C ILE A 273 19.49 27.17 43.41
N LEU A 274 19.50 25.93 42.90
CA LEU A 274 18.64 25.46 41.83
C LEU A 274 17.69 24.39 42.38
N ASN A 275 16.72 24.78 43.22
CA ASN A 275 15.57 23.92 43.51
C ASN A 275 14.87 23.58 42.18
N PRO A 276 14.87 22.31 41.73
CA PRO A 276 14.34 21.92 40.41
C PRO A 276 12.80 22.03 40.32
N GLU A 277 12.11 22.32 41.43
CA GLU A 277 10.66 22.42 41.50
C GLU A 277 10.05 23.47 40.56
N TRP A 278 10.74 24.59 40.30
CA TRP A 278 10.21 25.62 39.40
C TRP A 278 10.27 25.17 37.93
N ILE A 279 11.31 24.41 37.56
CA ILE A 279 11.43 23.80 36.23
C ILE A 279 10.34 22.75 36.03
N GLU A 280 10.08 21.94 37.05
CA GLU A 280 9.02 20.94 37.03
C GLU A 280 7.63 21.59 36.87
N ARG A 281 7.34 22.66 37.61
CA ARG A 281 6.09 23.42 37.48
C ARG A 281 5.93 24.06 36.10
N ILE A 282 6.99 24.63 35.53
CA ILE A 282 6.96 25.18 34.17
C ILE A 282 6.71 24.06 33.14
N ALA A 283 7.36 22.90 33.28
CA ALA A 283 7.14 21.76 32.40
C ALA A 283 5.69 21.24 32.48
N GLN A 284 5.10 21.18 33.68
CA GLN A 284 3.70 20.81 33.87
C GLN A 284 2.74 21.81 33.20
N ILE A 285 2.99 23.12 33.33
CA ILE A 285 2.18 24.16 32.67
C ILE A 285 2.28 24.04 31.15
N ILE A 286 3.48 23.84 30.60
CA ILE A 286 3.72 23.66 29.17
C ILE A 286 2.99 22.40 28.66
N MET A 287 3.06 21.30 29.41
CA MET A 287 2.38 20.04 29.06
C MET A 287 0.85 20.21 29.03
N ILE A 288 0.26 20.86 30.03
CA ILE A 288 -1.19 21.14 30.07
C ILE A 288 -1.59 22.06 28.91
N ALA A 289 -0.80 23.10 28.61
CA ALA A 289 -1.04 23.99 27.49
C ALA A 289 -0.95 23.27 26.13
N ALA A 290 0.03 22.38 25.95
CA ALA A 290 0.18 21.55 24.76
C ALA A 290 -0.98 20.57 24.59
N LEU A 291 -1.42 19.94 25.68
CA LEU A 291 -2.60 19.06 25.69
C LEU A 291 -3.86 19.84 25.30
N ALA A 292 -4.09 21.01 25.89
CA ALA A 292 -5.23 21.86 25.57
C ALA A 292 -5.21 22.30 24.09
N ALA A 293 -4.06 22.74 23.59
CA ALA A 293 -3.88 23.10 22.19
C ALA A 293 -4.15 21.91 21.24
N PHE A 294 -3.71 20.71 21.62
CA PHE A 294 -3.97 19.48 20.87
C PHE A 294 -5.46 19.13 20.83
N VAL A 295 -6.15 19.17 21.98
CA VAL A 295 -7.61 18.90 22.07
C VAL A 295 -8.40 19.92 21.23
N ILE A 296 -8.04 21.21 21.30
CA ILE A 296 -8.66 22.25 20.48
C ILE A 296 -8.39 22.00 18.99
N GLY A 297 -7.15 21.66 18.63
CA GLY A 297 -6.76 21.36 17.25
C GLY A 297 -7.51 20.16 16.66
N VAL A 298 -7.61 19.07 17.42
CA VAL A 298 -8.36 17.87 17.05
C VAL A 298 -9.86 18.17 16.96
N GLY A 299 -10.42 18.92 17.91
CA GLY A 299 -11.81 19.36 17.88
C GLY A 299 -12.15 20.22 16.67
N LEU A 300 -11.31 21.21 16.33
CA LEU A 300 -11.47 22.03 15.13
C LEU A 300 -11.32 21.21 13.84
N PHE A 301 -10.41 20.23 13.83
CA PHE A 301 -10.24 19.33 12.70
C PHE A 301 -11.47 18.45 12.48
N LEU A 302 -11.98 17.82 13.55
CA LEU A 302 -13.22 17.05 13.54
C LEU A 302 -14.42 17.90 13.12
N TYR A 303 -14.55 19.11 13.65
CA TYR A 303 -15.60 20.05 13.27
C TYR A 303 -15.53 20.41 11.78
N ARG A 304 -14.33 20.69 11.24
CA ARG A 304 -14.15 20.93 9.80
C ARG A 304 -14.48 19.70 8.96
N LEU A 305 -14.14 18.51 9.45
CA LEU A 305 -14.43 17.25 8.77
C LEU A 305 -15.94 17.00 8.73
N LEU A 306 -16.64 17.13 9.86
CA LEU A 306 -18.09 17.03 9.96
C LEU A 306 -18.80 18.09 9.11
N ARG A 307 -18.35 19.35 9.13
CA ARG A 307 -19.00 20.40 8.35
C ARG A 307 -18.86 20.18 6.85
N LYS A 308 -17.68 19.72 6.40
CA LYS A 308 -17.40 19.54 4.97
C LYS A 308 -17.97 18.23 4.40
N TYR A 309 -18.10 17.19 5.24
CA TYR A 309 -18.45 15.84 4.78
C TYR A 309 -19.62 15.20 5.53
N GLY A 310 -20.16 15.86 6.55
CA GLY A 310 -21.29 15.37 7.33
C GLY A 310 -22.55 15.21 6.50
N LEU A 311 -22.89 16.17 5.64
CA LEU A 311 -24.06 16.06 4.75
C LEU A 311 -23.97 14.85 3.78
N PRO A 312 -22.84 14.64 3.07
CA PRO A 312 -22.64 13.45 2.25
C PRO A 312 -22.61 12.13 3.04
N LEU A 313 -21.94 12.10 4.19
CA LEU A 313 -21.83 10.89 5.03
C LEU A 313 -23.17 10.54 5.68
N TRP A 314 -23.93 11.53 6.13
CA TRP A 314 -25.26 11.35 6.69
C TRP A 314 -26.22 10.74 5.66
N ARG A 315 -26.21 11.25 4.41
CA ARG A 315 -26.97 10.65 3.30
C ARG A 315 -26.51 9.23 2.99
N TRP A 316 -25.20 8.98 2.96
CA TRP A 316 -24.67 7.64 2.76
C TRP A 316 -25.06 6.66 3.88
N LEU A 317 -25.07 7.13 5.13
CA LEU A 317 -25.47 6.33 6.30
C LEU A 317 -26.98 6.03 6.29
N LEU A 318 -27.82 6.99 5.89
CA LEU A 318 -29.26 6.80 5.68
C LEU A 318 -29.57 5.80 4.56
N ARG A 319 -28.74 5.75 3.50
CA ARG A 319 -28.85 4.70 2.46
C ARG A 319 -28.50 3.31 2.98
N ILE A 320 -27.47 3.19 3.80
CA ILE A 320 -27.09 1.89 4.39
C ILE A 320 -28.13 1.40 5.38
N LEU A 321 -28.76 2.33 6.12
CA LEU A 321 -29.84 2.01 7.05
C LEU A 321 -31.19 1.74 6.34
N GLY A 322 -31.24 1.83 5.00
CA GLY A 322 -32.46 1.57 4.23
C GLY A 322 -33.58 2.61 4.43
N ILE A 323 -33.26 3.77 5.02
CA ILE A 323 -34.23 4.83 5.36
C ILE A 323 -34.50 5.73 4.13
N GLU A 324 -33.60 5.74 3.15
CA GLU A 324 -33.70 6.59 1.96
C GLU A 324 -34.24 5.80 0.75
N SER A 325 -35.54 5.48 0.77
CA SER A 325 -36.21 4.72 -0.30
C SER A 325 -36.99 5.55 -1.33
N ASP A 326 -37.06 6.90 -1.27
CA ASP A 326 -37.98 7.62 -2.18
C ASP A 326 -37.59 9.03 -2.64
N ILE A 327 -36.31 9.42 -2.59
CA ILE A 327 -35.91 10.65 -3.30
C ILE A 327 -35.63 10.28 -4.76
N VAL A 328 -36.69 10.27 -5.55
CA VAL A 328 -36.68 10.17 -7.02
C VAL A 328 -35.85 11.32 -7.58
N VAL A 329 -34.57 11.04 -7.85
CA VAL A 329 -33.77 11.87 -8.74
C VAL A 329 -34.29 11.60 -10.14
N PRO A 330 -34.73 12.61 -10.91
CA PRO A 330 -35.20 12.39 -12.27
C PRO A 330 -34.07 11.80 -13.09
N VAL A 331 -34.20 10.51 -13.40
CA VAL A 331 -33.37 9.79 -14.35
C VAL A 331 -33.58 10.48 -15.69
N GLN A 332 -32.57 11.19 -16.17
CA GLN A 332 -32.52 11.59 -17.57
C GLN A 332 -32.61 10.31 -18.41
N GLU A 333 -33.69 10.19 -19.16
CA GLU A 333 -33.96 9.06 -20.05
C GLU A 333 -32.75 8.82 -20.96
N PRO A 334 -32.25 7.59 -21.06
CA PRO A 334 -31.28 7.23 -22.06
C PRO A 334 -31.96 7.31 -23.43
N SER A 335 -31.60 8.33 -24.21
CA SER A 335 -32.03 8.45 -25.59
C SER A 335 -31.67 7.17 -26.35
N SER A 336 -32.71 6.42 -26.74
CA SER A 336 -32.63 5.24 -27.59
C SER A 336 -32.28 5.63 -29.02
N GLY A 337 -31.07 6.12 -29.23
CA GLY A 337 -30.44 6.21 -30.54
C GLY A 337 -29.67 4.93 -30.80
N TYR A 338 -29.89 4.31 -31.96
CA TYR A 338 -29.10 3.18 -32.44
C TYR A 338 -27.62 3.61 -32.49
N ILE A 339 -26.83 3.23 -31.47
CA ILE A 339 -25.39 3.50 -31.43
C ILE A 339 -24.74 2.45 -32.32
N ASP A 340 -24.50 2.82 -33.57
CA ASP A 340 -23.59 2.11 -34.45
C ASP A 340 -22.29 1.89 -33.67
N GLN A 341 -21.86 0.62 -33.55
CA GLN A 341 -20.64 0.23 -32.85
C GLN A 341 -19.45 0.70 -33.69
N THR A 342 -19.23 2.01 -33.70
CA THR A 342 -18.01 2.64 -34.14
C THR A 342 -16.89 1.97 -33.34
N GLU A 343 -16.05 1.19 -34.03
CA GLU A 343 -14.79 0.70 -33.48
C GLU A 343 -14.07 1.90 -32.87
N LYS A 344 -14.17 2.04 -31.54
CA LYS A 344 -13.45 3.07 -30.80
C LYS A 344 -11.98 2.73 -30.97
N ILE A 345 -11.31 3.41 -31.89
CA ILE A 345 -9.85 3.50 -31.93
C ILE A 345 -9.46 3.97 -30.54
N ARG A 346 -9.03 3.03 -29.69
CA ARG A 346 -8.77 3.31 -28.28
C ARG A 346 -7.70 4.41 -28.26
N PRO A 347 -7.95 5.59 -27.66
CA PRO A 347 -6.87 6.49 -27.34
C PRO A 347 -6.01 5.75 -26.32
N THR A 348 -4.89 5.17 -26.75
CA THR A 348 -3.82 4.76 -25.84
C THR A 348 -3.45 6.03 -25.09
N SER A 349 -3.92 6.17 -23.86
CA SER A 349 -3.53 7.23 -22.95
C SER A 349 -2.02 7.37 -23.05
N ALA A 350 -1.55 8.57 -23.36
CA ALA A 350 -0.13 8.87 -23.47
C ALA A 350 0.55 8.54 -22.13
N SER A 351 1.03 7.30 -21.99
CA SER A 351 1.90 6.94 -20.89
C SER A 351 3.24 7.59 -21.19
N ILE A 352 3.60 8.53 -20.34
CA ILE A 352 4.90 9.17 -20.30
C ILE A 352 5.97 8.08 -20.32
N GLY A 353 6.78 8.08 -21.38
CA GLY A 353 8.15 7.57 -21.37
C GLY A 353 8.34 6.06 -21.43
N MET A 354 8.10 5.46 -22.59
CA MET A 354 9.03 4.49 -23.20
C MET A 354 8.61 4.21 -24.64
N ASN A 355 9.44 4.62 -25.60
CA ASN A 355 9.25 4.37 -27.03
C ASN A 355 9.46 2.87 -27.35
N PHE A 356 8.60 2.00 -26.85
CA PHE A 356 8.50 0.65 -27.39
C PHE A 356 7.97 0.78 -28.81
N LYS A 357 8.87 0.65 -29.79
CA LYS A 357 8.51 0.44 -31.18
C LYS A 357 7.56 -0.76 -31.20
N LYS A 358 6.25 -0.51 -31.34
CA LYS A 358 5.28 -1.58 -31.56
C LYS A 358 5.80 -2.40 -32.75
N LYS A 359 5.98 -3.72 -32.55
CA LYS A 359 6.41 -4.62 -33.62
C LYS A 359 5.37 -4.54 -34.74
N VAL A 360 5.83 -4.33 -35.97
CA VAL A 360 4.95 -4.33 -37.14
C VAL A 360 4.32 -5.72 -37.25
N PRO A 361 2.98 -5.84 -37.33
CA PRO A 361 2.32 -7.13 -37.45
C PRO A 361 2.74 -7.89 -38.72
N ASP A 362 2.83 -9.22 -38.61
CA ASP A 362 3.23 -10.07 -39.73
C ASP A 362 2.12 -10.20 -40.79
N ASP A 363 0.85 -10.20 -40.37
CA ASP A 363 -0.31 -10.26 -41.26
C ASP A 363 -0.49 -8.96 -42.09
N PRO A 364 -0.63 -9.03 -43.43
CA PRO A 364 -0.77 -7.85 -44.29
C PRO A 364 -1.98 -6.98 -43.92
N ALA A 365 -3.10 -7.57 -43.50
CA ALA A 365 -4.29 -6.80 -43.14
C ALA A 365 -4.08 -6.00 -41.84
N GLU A 366 -3.53 -6.65 -40.80
CA GLU A 366 -3.13 -5.96 -39.58
C GLU A 366 -2.03 -4.90 -39.82
N ARG A 367 -1.14 -5.14 -40.79
CA ARG A 367 -0.06 -4.21 -41.14
C ARG A 367 -0.59 -2.92 -41.78
N VAL A 368 -1.58 -3.00 -42.67
CA VAL A 368 -2.27 -1.82 -43.20
C VAL A 368 -2.99 -1.05 -42.09
N ARG A 369 -3.70 -1.74 -41.18
CA ARG A 369 -4.35 -1.11 -40.01
C ARG A 369 -3.33 -0.38 -39.13
N TYR A 370 -2.16 -0.99 -38.91
CA TYR A 370 -1.07 -0.40 -38.16
C TYR A 370 -0.55 0.90 -38.81
N HIS A 371 -0.32 0.91 -40.12
CA HIS A 371 0.15 2.11 -40.83
C HIS A 371 -0.89 3.21 -40.88
N TYR A 372 -2.17 2.86 -41.08
CA TYR A 372 -3.27 3.82 -41.00
C TYR A 372 -3.37 4.45 -39.60
N GLU A 373 -3.32 3.66 -38.53
CA GLU A 373 -3.33 4.17 -37.16
C GLU A 373 -2.13 5.10 -36.89
N ARG A 374 -0.95 4.73 -37.40
CA ARG A 374 0.25 5.55 -37.29
C ARG A 374 0.13 6.86 -38.07
N LEU A 375 -0.50 6.85 -39.24
CA LEU A 375 -0.76 8.04 -40.06
C LEU A 375 -1.70 9.00 -39.32
N ILE A 376 -2.83 8.51 -38.81
CA ILE A 376 -3.79 9.31 -38.04
C ILE A 376 -3.15 9.89 -36.77
N ARG A 377 -2.37 9.10 -36.02
CA ARG A 377 -1.65 9.60 -34.83
C ARG A 377 -0.65 10.70 -35.17
N ARG A 378 0.04 10.61 -36.32
CA ARG A 378 0.92 11.69 -36.82
C ARG A 378 0.10 12.94 -37.16
N GLY A 379 -1.05 12.77 -37.81
CA GLY A 379 -1.99 13.86 -38.12
C GLY A 379 -2.48 14.57 -36.86
N ILE A 380 -2.94 13.84 -35.84
CA ILE A 380 -3.43 14.42 -34.57
C ILE A 380 -2.32 15.23 -33.88
N LYS A 381 -1.08 14.72 -33.88
CA LYS A 381 0.08 15.46 -33.35
C LYS A 381 0.38 16.75 -34.11
N ARG A 382 -0.02 16.82 -35.39
CA ARG A 382 0.13 17.99 -36.27
C ARG A 382 -1.11 18.90 -36.27
N GLY A 383 -2.13 18.62 -35.44
CA GLY A 383 -3.34 19.45 -35.32
C GLY A 383 -4.54 18.97 -36.15
N LEU A 384 -4.63 17.68 -36.49
CA LEU A 384 -5.81 17.11 -37.15
C LEU A 384 -7.02 17.05 -36.22
N ASP A 385 -8.07 17.80 -36.55
CA ASP A 385 -9.36 17.77 -35.87
C ASP A 385 -10.23 16.58 -36.32
N GLN A 386 -10.23 15.53 -35.50
CA GLN A 386 -11.02 14.31 -35.69
C GLN A 386 -12.38 14.42 -34.99
N HIS A 387 -13.46 14.37 -35.78
CA HIS A 387 -14.84 14.31 -35.29
C HIS A 387 -15.38 12.88 -35.36
N LYS A 388 -16.37 12.54 -34.52
CA LYS A 388 -16.95 11.19 -34.45
C LYS A 388 -17.64 10.74 -35.75
N GLY A 389 -18.00 11.66 -36.64
CA GLY A 389 -18.60 11.37 -37.95
C GLY A 389 -17.59 11.32 -39.11
N ASP A 390 -16.30 11.54 -38.85
CA ASP A 390 -15.30 11.57 -39.92
C ASP A 390 -15.02 10.16 -40.46
N THR A 391 -15.15 10.00 -41.78
CA THR A 391 -14.80 8.76 -42.49
C THR A 391 -13.28 8.70 -42.75
N PRO A 392 -12.71 7.51 -43.02
CA PRO A 392 -11.30 7.41 -43.40
C PRO A 392 -10.92 8.30 -44.60
N ASN A 393 -11.85 8.46 -45.56
CA ASN A 393 -11.67 9.34 -46.71
C ASN A 393 -11.65 10.82 -46.32
N THR A 394 -12.51 11.25 -45.40
CA THR A 394 -12.52 12.65 -44.95
C THR A 394 -11.28 12.97 -44.11
N LEU A 395 -10.84 12.04 -43.25
CA LEU A 395 -9.57 12.18 -42.51
C LEU A 395 -8.36 12.22 -43.46
N GLY A 396 -8.39 11.46 -44.55
CA GLY A 396 -7.36 11.52 -45.59
C GLY A 396 -7.22 12.90 -46.23
N ARG A 397 -8.34 13.48 -46.66
CA ARG A 397 -8.36 14.83 -47.25
C ARG A 397 -7.85 15.87 -46.26
N LYS A 398 -8.37 15.86 -45.03
CA LYS A 398 -7.90 16.76 -43.96
C LYS A 398 -6.39 16.63 -43.70
N MET A 399 -5.83 15.41 -43.78
CA MET A 399 -4.39 15.21 -43.61
C MET A 399 -3.55 15.74 -44.77
N ILE A 400 -4.07 15.69 -46.00
CA ILE A 400 -3.44 16.32 -47.17
C ILE A 400 -3.44 17.84 -46.98
N ASP A 401 -4.59 18.41 -46.59
CA ASP A 401 -4.77 19.85 -46.38
C ASP A 401 -3.90 20.42 -45.25
N LEU A 402 -3.66 19.63 -44.20
CA LEU A 402 -2.82 20.03 -43.06
C LEU A 402 -1.34 20.18 -43.39
N ASN A 403 -0.89 19.69 -44.55
CA ASN A 403 0.53 19.59 -44.83
C ASN A 403 0.91 20.00 -46.26
N PRO A 404 0.58 21.25 -46.67
CA PRO A 404 0.75 21.72 -48.05
C PRO A 404 2.21 21.86 -48.47
N LYS A 405 3.16 21.84 -47.53
CA LYS A 405 4.61 21.86 -47.82
C LYS A 405 5.21 20.49 -48.11
N GLU A 406 4.56 19.40 -47.64
CA GLU A 406 4.92 18.00 -47.95
C GLU A 406 3.99 17.38 -49.01
N SER A 407 2.98 18.14 -49.51
CA SER A 407 2.02 17.70 -50.54
C SER A 407 2.62 17.70 -51.95
N SER A 408 3.75 17.01 -52.12
CA SER A 408 4.08 16.51 -53.44
C SER A 408 2.92 15.60 -53.91
N THR A 409 2.58 15.60 -55.19
CA THR A 409 1.57 14.69 -55.77
C THR A 409 1.77 13.23 -55.34
N TYR A 410 3.03 12.88 -55.05
CA TYR A 410 3.46 11.60 -54.52
C TYR A 410 2.96 11.28 -53.08
N SER A 411 2.90 12.26 -52.16
CA SER A 411 2.41 12.02 -50.80
C SER A 411 0.89 11.89 -50.74
N GLU A 412 0.16 12.63 -51.58
CA GLU A 412 -1.29 12.52 -51.74
C GLU A 412 -1.72 11.16 -52.29
N GLN A 413 -1.02 10.69 -53.33
CA GLN A 413 -1.23 9.36 -53.89
C GLN A 413 -0.96 8.27 -52.84
N ARG A 414 0.06 8.43 -51.99
CA ARG A 414 0.35 7.43 -50.95
C ARG A 414 -0.70 7.38 -49.85
N ILE A 415 -1.18 8.54 -49.40
CA ILE A 415 -2.25 8.62 -48.39
C ILE A 415 -3.54 8.01 -48.95
N SER A 416 -3.88 8.32 -50.20
CA SER A 416 -5.09 7.78 -50.83
C SER A 416 -5.02 6.26 -51.05
N ILE A 417 -3.87 5.71 -51.47
CA ILE A 417 -3.66 4.25 -51.59
C ILE A 417 -3.82 3.56 -50.23
N LEU A 418 -3.20 4.09 -49.16
CA LEU A 418 -3.31 3.50 -47.82
C LEU A 418 -4.76 3.51 -47.31
N ILE A 419 -5.50 4.60 -47.54
CA ILE A 419 -6.91 4.70 -47.15
C ILE A 419 -7.78 3.75 -47.97
N HIS A 420 -7.48 3.57 -49.25
CA HIS A 420 -8.17 2.61 -50.11
C HIS A 420 -8.00 1.18 -49.57
N TRP A 421 -6.77 0.76 -49.29
CA TRP A 421 -6.48 -0.54 -48.68
C TRP A 421 -7.14 -0.71 -47.31
N TYR A 422 -7.13 0.33 -46.48
CA TYR A 422 -7.81 0.29 -45.17
C TYR A 422 -9.32 0.08 -45.32
N ASN A 423 -9.97 0.80 -46.24
CA ASN A 423 -11.41 0.65 -46.50
C ASN A 423 -11.73 -0.75 -47.05
N GLN A 424 -10.91 -1.29 -47.97
CA GLN A 424 -11.07 -2.65 -48.47
C GLN A 424 -11.04 -3.70 -47.34
N ILE A 425 -10.04 -3.62 -46.45
CA ILE A 425 -9.91 -4.49 -45.28
C ILE A 425 -11.09 -4.31 -44.31
N ARG A 426 -11.56 -3.07 -44.10
CA ARG A 426 -12.66 -2.76 -43.18
C ARG A 426 -13.99 -3.32 -43.65
N TYR A 427 -14.27 -3.25 -44.95
CA TYR A 427 -15.52 -3.73 -45.55
C TYR A 427 -15.43 -5.17 -46.08
N GLY A 428 -14.38 -5.92 -45.73
CA GLY A 428 -14.25 -7.35 -46.02
C GLY A 428 -13.93 -7.68 -47.49
N ALA A 429 -13.52 -6.70 -48.31
CA ALA A 429 -13.20 -6.90 -49.70
C ALA A 429 -11.68 -7.15 -49.87
N LYS A 430 -11.30 -8.35 -50.35
CA LYS A 430 -9.95 -8.83 -50.74
C LYS A 430 -8.78 -8.58 -49.78
N SER A 431 -7.93 -9.60 -49.62
CA SER A 431 -6.61 -9.46 -49.00
C SER A 431 -5.71 -8.57 -49.86
N VAL A 432 -5.09 -7.56 -49.26
CA VAL A 432 -4.07 -6.72 -49.91
C VAL A 432 -2.86 -7.59 -50.24
N ASP A 433 -2.32 -7.43 -51.45
CA ASP A 433 -1.14 -8.17 -51.86
C ASP A 433 0.08 -7.76 -51.02
N ALA A 434 0.77 -8.75 -50.44
CA ALA A 434 1.86 -8.53 -49.52
C ALA A 434 3.09 -7.92 -50.22
N GLU A 435 3.24 -8.15 -51.52
CA GLU A 435 4.32 -7.59 -52.33
C GLU A 435 4.11 -6.10 -52.62
N GLU A 436 2.89 -5.72 -53.00
CA GLU A 436 2.50 -4.31 -53.17
C GLU A 436 2.66 -3.50 -51.89
N LEU A 437 2.24 -4.07 -50.75
CA LEU A 437 2.39 -3.41 -49.44
C LEU A 437 3.86 -3.19 -49.07
N LYS A 438 4.73 -4.19 -49.27
CA LYS A 438 6.18 -4.03 -49.06
C LYS A 438 6.80 -3.00 -50.01
N GLY A 439 6.32 -2.96 -51.26
CA GLY A 439 6.72 -1.96 -52.25
C GLY A 439 6.32 -0.54 -51.83
N TRP A 440 5.15 -0.39 -51.20
CA TRP A 440 4.72 0.87 -50.61
C TRP A 440 5.56 1.24 -49.38
N GLU A 441 5.85 0.30 -48.47
CA GLU A 441 6.66 0.54 -47.26
C GLU A 441 8.09 0.99 -47.57
N LYS A 442 8.73 0.45 -48.61
CA LYS A 442 10.12 0.78 -48.98
C LYS A 442 10.33 2.23 -49.43
N LYS A 443 9.25 2.93 -49.79
CA LYS A 443 9.33 4.31 -50.26
C LYS A 443 9.04 5.34 -49.15
N ASP A 444 8.82 4.87 -47.91
CA ASP A 444 8.60 5.65 -46.67
C ASP A 444 9.89 5.71 -45.86
#